data_AF-A0A946BC29-F1
#
_entry.id   AF-A0A946BC29-F1
#
_cell.length_a   1.000
_cell.length_b   1.000
_cell.length_c   1.000
_cell.angle_alpha   90.00
_cell.angle_beta   90.00
_cell.angle_gamma   90.00
#
_symmetry.space_group_name_H-M   'P 1'
#
loop_
_entity.id
_entity.type
_entity.pdbx_description
1 polymer ?
#
loop_
_entity_poly.entity_id
_entity_poly.type
_entity_poly.pdbx_seq_one_letter_code
_entity_poly.pdbx_strand_id
1 'polypeptide(L)' 'KKLIIIIRNDGLRKGAGNTAKEAFSGFGSAGGHKTMARAELDLNQVRKQVKSISKKNLGDWIISIIEKTAGKKIE' A
#
# COMPACT_ATOMS: atom_id res chain seq x y z
N LYS A 1 5.69 -5.57 -15.72
CA LYS A 1 5.66 -4.14 -15.30
C LYS A 1 5.28 -4.09 -13.82
N LYS A 2 5.83 -3.16 -13.03
CA LYS A 2 5.54 -3.06 -11.59
C LYS A 2 4.79 -1.77 -11.26
N LEU A 3 3.92 -1.82 -10.25
CA LEU A 3 3.37 -0.64 -9.59
C LEU A 3 4.19 -0.40 -8.32
N ILE A 4 4.80 0.78 -8.21
CA ILE A 4 5.61 1.17 -7.06
C ILE A 4 4.84 2.19 -6.25
N ILE A 5 4.65 1.91 -4.96
CA ILE A 5 3.97 2.80 -4.01
C ILE A 5 4.97 3.18 -2.93
N ILE A 6 5.15 4.49 -2.71
CA ILE A 6 5.98 5.04 -1.64
C ILE A 6 5.05 5.67 -0.61
N ILE A 7 5.17 5.23 0.64
CA ILE A 7 4.33 5.69 1.75
C ILE A 7 5.22 6.45 2.71
N ARG A 8 4.79 7.65 3.12
CA ARG A 8 5.42 8.46 4.15
C ARG A 8 4.37 8.97 5.12
N ASN A 9 4.75 9.05 6.39
CA ASN A 9 3.93 9.65 7.44
C ASN A 9 4.82 10.27 8.53
N ASP A 10 4.18 10.89 9.51
CA ASP A 10 4.81 11.52 10.67
C ASP A 10 5.39 10.54 11.70
N GLY A 11 5.11 9.24 11.57
CA GLY A 11 5.54 8.19 12.50
C GLY A 11 4.94 8.30 13.90
N LEU A 12 3.87 9.08 14.11
CA LEU A 12 3.28 9.27 15.44
C LEU A 12 2.31 8.15 15.78
N ARG A 13 1.23 8.00 15.01
CA ARG A 13 0.09 7.12 15.36
C ARG A 13 0.03 5.82 14.56
N LYS A 14 0.62 5.78 13.36
CA LYS A 14 0.52 4.67 12.41
C LYS A 14 1.89 4.39 11.80
N GLY A 15 2.25 3.12 11.63
CA GLY A 15 3.55 2.73 11.07
C GLY A 15 3.45 2.55 9.57
N ALA A 16 4.19 3.34 8.79
CA ALA A 16 4.19 3.23 7.33
C ALA A 16 4.57 1.80 6.86
N GLY A 17 5.58 1.19 7.49
CA GLY A 17 6.02 -0.17 7.21
C GLY A 17 4.94 -1.22 7.46
N ASN A 18 4.26 -1.15 8.60
CA ASN A 18 3.17 -2.07 8.95
C ASN A 18 1.99 -1.88 8.00
N THR A 19 1.59 -0.64 7.71
CA THR A 19 0.53 -0.34 6.73
C THR A 19 0.88 -0.91 5.36
N ALA A 20 2.11 -0.71 4.87
CA ALA A 20 2.54 -1.27 3.59
C ALA A 20 2.47 -2.80 3.59
N LYS A 21 2.98 -3.43 4.65
CA LYS A 21 2.99 -4.90 4.78
C LYS A 21 1.58 -5.46 4.78
N GLU A 22 0.68 -4.93 5.61
CA GLU A 22 -0.71 -5.38 5.69
C GLU A 22 -1.50 -5.11 4.40
N ALA A 23 -1.27 -3.96 3.77
CA ALA A 23 -1.97 -3.58 2.53
C ALA A 23 -1.54 -4.40 1.31
N PHE A 24 -0.24 -4.70 1.19
CA PHE A 24 0.34 -5.00 -0.11
C PHE A 24 1.18 -6.28 -0.19
N SER A 25 1.45 -6.99 0.93
CA SER A 25 2.28 -8.22 0.91
C SER A 25 1.67 -9.35 0.07
N GLY A 26 0.36 -9.34 -0.15
CA GLY A 26 -0.31 -10.33 -1.03
C GLY A 26 -0.10 -10.09 -2.53
N PHE A 27 0.42 -8.92 -2.93
CA PHE A 27 0.60 -8.53 -4.33
C PHE A 27 2.09 -8.40 -4.73
N GLY A 28 3.00 -8.51 -3.76
CA GLY A 28 4.44 -8.38 -3.96
C GLY A 28 5.18 -8.01 -2.67
N SER A 29 6.38 -7.47 -2.83
CA SER A 29 7.22 -7.07 -1.69
C SER A 29 6.74 -5.75 -1.11
N ALA A 30 6.39 -5.73 0.18
CA ALA A 30 5.92 -4.52 0.86
C ALA A 30 6.41 -4.45 2.31
N GLY A 31 6.86 -3.27 2.73
CA GLY A 31 7.32 -3.03 4.10
C GLY A 31 8.16 -1.77 4.23
N GLY A 32 8.74 -1.58 5.42
CA GLY A 32 9.59 -0.44 5.72
C GLY A 32 9.66 -0.12 7.21
N HIS A 33 9.99 1.13 7.50
CA HIS A 33 10.12 1.68 8.86
C HIS A 33 8.85 2.39 9.31
N LYS A 34 8.87 2.91 10.54
CA LYS A 34 7.74 3.63 11.15
C LYS A 34 7.25 4.82 10.31
N THR A 35 8.16 5.58 9.70
CA THR A 35 7.88 6.82 8.95
C THR A 35 7.87 6.66 7.43
N MET A 36 8.43 5.57 6.90
CA MET A 36 8.62 5.38 5.46
C MET A 36 8.48 3.92 5.07
N ALA A 37 7.79 3.66 3.96
CA ALA A 37 7.66 2.33 3.40
C ALA A 37 7.59 2.33 1.87
N ARG A 38 7.85 1.15 1.30
CA ARG A 38 7.78 0.89 -0.13
C ARG A 38 7.02 -0.40 -0.36
N ALA A 39 6.16 -0.39 -1.38
CA ALA A 39 5.52 -1.58 -1.92
C ALA A 39 5.78 -1.67 -3.42
N GLU A 40 6.21 -2.85 -3.86
CA GLU A 40 6.41 -3.19 -5.26
C GLU A 40 5.46 -4.31 -5.65
N LEU A 41 4.47 -3.98 -6.47
CA LEU A 41 3.40 -4.88 -6.84
C LEU A 41 3.53 -5.32 -8.29
N ASP A 42 3.24 -6.59 -8.57
CA ASP A 42 3.05 -7.05 -9.93
C ASP A 42 1.74 -6.47 -10.47
N LEU A 43 1.83 -5.66 -11.53
CA LEU A 43 0.65 -5.07 -12.19
C LEU A 43 -0.32 -6.14 -12.70
N ASN A 44 0.14 -7.35 -13.01
CA ASN A 44 -0.73 -8.45 -13.43
C ASN A 44 -1.63 -8.94 -12.28
N GLN A 45 -1.14 -8.92 -11.04
CA GLN A 45 -1.95 -9.25 -9.87
C GLN A 45 -2.90 -8.10 -9.51
N VAL A 46 -2.42 -6.86 -9.60
CA VAL A 46 -3.25 -5.66 -9.34
C VAL A 46 -4.42 -5.56 -10.33
N ARG A 47 -4.21 -5.88 -11.62
CA ARG A 47 -5.25 -5.90 -12.66
C ARG A 47 -6.45 -6.78 -12.32
N LYS A 48 -6.28 -7.82 -11.50
CA LYS A 48 -7.39 -8.69 -11.05
C LYS A 48 -8.29 -8.00 -10.03
N GLN A 49 -7.81 -6.95 -9.37
CA GLN A 49 -8.49 -6.21 -8.31
C GLN A 49 -9.09 -4.88 -8.79
N VAL A 50 -8.61 -4.35 -9.93
CA VAL A 50 -9.03 -3.05 -10.46
C VAL A 50 -9.65 -3.18 -11.84
N LYS A 51 -10.75 -2.45 -12.09
CA LYS A 51 -11.46 -2.48 -13.39
C LYS A 51 -10.58 -2.01 -14.55
N SER A 52 -9.71 -1.03 -14.33
CA SER A 52 -8.70 -0.61 -15.29
C SER A 52 -7.48 -0.01 -14.59
N ILE A 53 -6.34 -0.01 -15.28
CA ILE A 53 -5.06 0.51 -14.78
C ILE A 53 -4.88 2.01 -15.02
N SER A 54 -5.98 2.78 -15.07
CA SER A 54 -5.89 4.24 -15.14
C SER A 54 -5.36 4.81 -13.82
N LYS A 55 -4.69 5.97 -13.88
CA LYS A 55 -4.14 6.63 -12.69
C LYS A 55 -5.21 6.88 -11.62
N LYS A 56 -6.42 7.27 -12.03
CA LYS A 56 -7.57 7.49 -11.14
C LYS A 56 -7.97 6.20 -10.43
N ASN A 57 -8.23 5.13 -11.19
CA ASN A 57 -8.70 3.87 -10.62
C ASN A 57 -7.67 3.22 -9.71
N LEU A 58 -6.38 3.31 -10.06
CA LEU A 58 -5.29 2.86 -9.19
C LEU A 58 -5.21 3.70 -7.91
N GLY A 59 -5.33 5.03 -8.01
CA GLY A 59 -5.34 5.92 -6.85
C GLY A 59 -6.48 5.61 -5.88
N ASP A 60 -7.71 5.52 -6.40
CA ASP A 60 -8.91 5.21 -5.61
C ASP A 60 -8.77 3.83 -4.92
N TRP A 61 -8.26 2.83 -5.64
CA TRP A 61 -8.00 1.50 -5.09
C TRP A 61 -6.93 1.51 -3.98
N ILE A 62 -5.80 2.17 -4.21
CA ILE A 62 -4.70 2.29 -3.22
C ILE A 62 -5.24 2.92 -1.93
N ILE A 63 -5.98 4.02 -2.04
CA ILE A 63 -6.57 4.71 -0.88
C ILE A 63 -7.51 3.76 -0.12
N SER A 64 -8.40 3.06 -0.83
CA SER A 64 -9.35 2.14 -0.20
C SER A 64 -8.70 0.99 0.60
N ILE A 65 -7.55 0.49 0.14
CA ILE A 65 -6.80 -0.55 0.86
C ILE A 65 -6.09 0.05 2.07
N ILE A 66 -5.45 1.21 1.91
CA ILE A 66 -4.75 1.89 3.00
C ILE A 66 -5.75 2.27 4.11
N GLU A 67 -6.95 2.76 3.78
CA GLU A 67 -7.98 3.06 4.78
C GLU A 67 -8.38 1.84 5.60
N LYS A 68 -8.49 0.66 4.97
CA LYS A 68 -8.82 -0.61 5.64
C LYS A 68 -7.70 -1.14 6.55
N THR A 69 -6.45 -0.81 6.26
CA THR A 69 -5.27 -1.41 6.90
C THR A 69 -4.56 -0.46 7.87
N ALA A 70 -4.59 0.84 7.62
CA ALA A 70 -3.98 1.86 8.46
C ALA A 70 -4.67 2.04 9.83
N GLY A 71 -5.70 1.26 10.16
CA GLY A 71 -6.48 1.40 11.40
C GLY A 71 -5.83 0.82 12.66
N LYS A 72 -4.86 -0.09 12.54
CA LYS A 72 -4.25 -0.71 13.72
C LYS A 72 -3.28 0.24 14.39
N LYS A 73 -3.57 0.61 15.65
CA LYS A 73 -2.59 1.27 16.51
C LYS A 73 -1.36 0.37 16.60
N ILE A 74 -0.19 0.99 16.50
CA ILE A 74 1.04 0.34 16.96
C ILE A 74 0.93 0.32 18.49
N GLU A 75 0.74 -0.85 19.09
CA GLU A 75 1.04 -1.05 20.52
C GLU A 75 2.55 -0.93 20.76
#